data_AF-A0A928TSS2-F1
#
_entry.id   AF-A0A928TSS2-F1
#
_cell.length_a   1.000
_cell.length_b   1.000
_cell.length_c   1.000
_cell.angle_alpha   90.00
_cell.angle_beta   90.00
_cell.angle_gamma   90.00
#
_symmetry.space_group_name_H-M   'P 1'
#
loop_
_entity.id
_entity.type
_entity.pdbx_description
1 polymer ?
#
loop_
_entity_poly.entity_id
_entity_poly.type
_entity_poly.pdbx_seq_one_letter_code
_entity_poly.pdbx_strand_id
1 'polypeptide(L)'
;MSRILIFGPGYLGNAFNNVWDDAVLTLERADDPAGIERALDEHSPEFVLSAVGKTGRPNVDWCESNQLETIRGNVLAPLMLAEACQKRGIHMTHLASGCIFYGESPDPAGWREDDFANPSAMYSRSKYSADLVLATLRNVAIVRLRMPIDGKPGPRNLITKLAHYPKIVDVENSVTVVPDLINAVRQLMEKRGQGVFHAVNDGTMRHRDLMALYKELVDPEHRNEWISTDELVSQGLAVKGRSNCILQNNRLKELGIEMRPIHVALRECMERYAEAVKVSKM
;
A
#
# COMPACT_ATOMS: atom_id res chain seq x y z
N MET A 1 2.01 15.04 24.24
CA MET A 1 1.28 13.78 24.00
C MET A 1 1.15 13.63 22.51
N SER A 2 1.39 12.43 21.99
CA SER A 2 1.36 12.16 20.55
C SER A 2 -0.08 12.08 20.07
N ARG A 3 -0.38 12.73 18.94
CA ARG A 3 -1.74 12.83 18.41
C ARG A 3 -2.14 11.60 17.61
N ILE A 4 -1.15 10.92 17.03
CA ILE A 4 -1.32 9.74 16.17
C ILE A 4 -0.60 8.54 16.79
N LEU A 5 -1.30 7.41 16.87
CA LEU A 5 -0.69 6.12 17.19
C LEU A 5 -0.66 5.24 15.94
N ILE A 6 0.52 4.74 15.57
CA ILE A 6 0.73 3.89 14.39
C ILE A 6 0.90 2.44 14.84
N PHE A 7 0.05 1.55 14.34
CA PHE A 7 0.22 0.10 14.47
C PHE A 7 0.84 -0.49 13.20
N GLY A 8 1.82 -1.37 13.38
CA GLY A 8 2.48 -2.08 12.28
C GLY A 8 3.86 -1.50 11.95
N PRO A 9 4.94 -1.96 12.62
CA PRO A 9 6.31 -1.46 12.43
C PRO A 9 6.98 -1.98 11.15
N GLY A 10 6.18 -2.18 10.09
CA GLY A 10 6.66 -2.57 8.77
C GLY A 10 7.16 -1.38 7.96
N TYR A 11 7.34 -1.61 6.66
CA TYR A 11 7.84 -0.61 5.72
C TYR A 11 7.07 0.71 5.77
N LEU A 12 5.74 0.67 5.58
CA LEU A 12 4.94 1.89 5.56
C LEU A 12 4.81 2.51 6.95
N GLY A 13 4.58 1.74 8.02
CA GLY A 13 4.50 2.28 9.37
C GLY A 13 5.74 3.09 9.78
N ASN A 14 6.94 2.60 9.44
CA ASN A 14 8.17 3.38 9.63
C ASN A 14 8.24 4.59 8.70
N ALA A 15 7.83 4.47 7.44
CA ALA A 15 7.83 5.60 6.50
C ALA A 15 6.95 6.76 7.02
N PHE A 16 5.78 6.46 7.56
CA PHE A 16 4.90 7.42 8.21
C PHE A 16 5.52 8.00 9.48
N ASN A 17 6.02 7.16 10.39
CA ASN A 17 6.62 7.59 11.65
C ASN A 17 7.86 8.48 11.45
N ASN A 18 8.61 8.28 10.36
CA ASN A 18 9.79 9.10 10.03
C ASN A 18 9.44 10.50 9.52
N VAL A 19 8.18 10.76 9.16
CA VAL A 19 7.72 12.04 8.59
C VAL A 19 6.80 12.78 9.55
N TRP A 20 6.02 12.07 10.37
CA TRP A 20 5.06 12.67 11.30
C TRP A 20 5.66 12.86 12.70
N ASP A 21 5.99 14.10 13.04
CA ASP A 21 6.59 14.46 14.34
C ASP A 21 5.64 14.27 15.53
N ASP A 22 4.33 14.22 15.29
CA ASP A 22 3.28 14.03 16.30
C ASP A 22 2.75 12.58 16.35
N ALA A 23 3.45 11.63 15.72
CA ALA A 23 3.11 10.22 15.70
C ALA A 23 4.03 9.37 16.59
N VAL A 24 3.47 8.30 17.14
CA VAL A 24 4.23 7.24 17.82
C VAL A 24 3.96 5.91 17.14
N LEU A 25 5.02 5.21 16.77
CA LEU A 25 4.96 3.83 16.29
C LEU A 25 5.04 2.87 17.48
N THR A 26 3.94 2.15 17.74
CA THR A 26 3.93 1.12 18.78
C THR A 26 4.49 -0.22 18.29
N LEU A 27 5.12 -0.96 19.21
CA LEU A 27 5.53 -2.34 19.01
C LEU A 27 4.46 -3.35 19.43
N GLU A 28 3.37 -2.87 20.05
CA GLU A 28 2.22 -3.72 20.40
C GLU A 28 1.59 -4.30 19.13
N ARG A 29 1.16 -5.56 19.24
CA ARG A 29 0.61 -6.28 18.11
C ARG A 29 -0.87 -5.99 17.96
N ALA A 30 -1.29 -5.66 16.74
CA ALA A 30 -2.71 -5.42 16.44
C ALA A 30 -3.57 -6.72 16.40
N ASP A 31 -2.98 -7.90 16.58
CA ASP A 31 -3.70 -9.16 16.81
C ASP A 31 -3.68 -9.62 18.27
N ASP A 32 -3.23 -8.75 19.20
CA ASP A 32 -3.31 -8.94 20.65
C ASP A 32 -4.25 -7.89 21.26
N PRO A 33 -5.50 -8.25 21.60
CA PRO A 33 -6.45 -7.31 22.20
C PRO A 33 -5.90 -6.61 23.45
N ALA A 34 -5.18 -7.31 24.31
CA ALA A 34 -4.64 -6.70 25.53
C ALA A 34 -3.56 -5.65 25.20
N GLY A 35 -2.71 -5.92 24.20
CA GLY A 35 -1.72 -4.98 23.70
C GLY A 35 -2.31 -3.75 23.02
N ILE A 36 -3.39 -3.94 22.26
CA ILE A 36 -4.14 -2.82 21.66
C ILE A 36 -4.68 -1.91 22.75
N GLU A 37 -5.39 -2.46 23.74
CA GLU A 37 -6.00 -1.69 24.82
C GLU A 37 -4.92 -0.93 25.63
N ARG A 38 -3.83 -1.60 25.99
CA ARG A 38 -2.67 -0.96 26.66
C ARG A 38 -2.13 0.22 25.87
N ALA A 39 -1.84 0.05 24.58
CA ALA A 39 -1.25 1.10 23.75
C ALA A 39 -2.20 2.29 23.58
N LEU A 40 -3.50 2.03 23.43
CA LEU A 40 -4.50 3.09 23.29
C LEU A 40 -4.69 3.87 24.60
N ASP A 41 -4.67 3.19 25.75
CA ASP A 41 -4.82 3.84 27.06
C ASP A 41 -3.56 4.64 27.44
N GLU A 42 -2.36 4.09 27.20
CA GLU A 42 -1.09 4.77 27.48
C GLU A 42 -0.92 6.05 26.67
N HIS A 43 -1.22 6.00 25.37
CA HIS A 43 -0.97 7.13 24.48
C HIS A 43 -2.16 8.08 24.34
N SER A 44 -3.39 7.62 24.62
CA SER A 44 -4.63 8.38 24.45
C SER A 44 -4.70 9.16 23.12
N PRO A 45 -4.48 8.51 21.96
CA PRO A 45 -4.32 9.19 20.68
C PRO A 45 -5.65 9.74 20.15
N GLU A 46 -5.59 10.81 19.34
CA GLU A 46 -6.78 11.31 18.61
C GLU A 46 -7.06 10.44 17.36
N PHE A 47 -5.99 9.93 16.74
CA PHE A 47 -6.08 9.09 15.55
C PHE A 47 -5.21 7.85 15.64
N VAL A 48 -5.64 6.81 14.93
CA VAL A 48 -4.85 5.59 14.72
C VAL A 48 -4.58 5.41 13.23
N LEU A 49 -3.31 5.20 12.88
CA LEU A 49 -2.93 4.66 11.58
C LEU A 49 -2.69 3.15 11.72
N SER A 50 -3.50 2.37 11.03
CA SER A 50 -3.34 0.93 10.92
C SER A 50 -2.52 0.61 9.66
N ALA A 51 -1.19 0.53 9.81
CA ALA A 51 -0.24 0.08 8.78
C ALA A 51 0.00 -1.44 8.83
N VAL A 52 -0.93 -2.17 9.45
CA VAL A 52 -0.83 -3.61 9.68
C VAL A 52 -1.17 -4.39 8.42
N GLY A 53 -0.45 -5.49 8.22
CA GLY A 53 -0.72 -6.41 7.14
C GLY A 53 0.47 -7.32 6.87
N LYS A 54 0.16 -8.50 6.36
CA LYS A 54 1.10 -9.53 5.96
C LYS A 54 1.08 -9.69 4.45
N THR A 55 2.19 -9.33 3.81
CA THR A 55 2.45 -9.48 2.37
C THR A 55 3.33 -10.70 2.07
N GLY A 56 3.67 -11.50 3.08
CA GLY A 56 4.55 -12.67 2.95
C GLY A 56 6.02 -12.33 2.71
N ARG A 57 6.89 -13.35 2.75
CA ARG A 57 8.30 -13.27 2.33
C ARG A 57 8.60 -14.45 1.38
N PRO A 58 9.22 -14.21 0.21
CA PRO A 58 9.65 -12.92 -0.32
C PRO A 58 8.50 -12.07 -0.89
N ASN A 59 7.37 -12.69 -1.23
CA ASN A 59 6.22 -12.03 -1.86
C ASN A 59 4.89 -12.63 -1.37
N VAL A 60 3.78 -12.21 -1.97
CA VAL A 60 2.42 -12.59 -1.56
C VAL A 60 2.06 -14.04 -1.86
N ASP A 61 2.86 -14.77 -2.63
CA ASP A 61 2.60 -16.19 -2.92
C ASP A 61 2.74 -17.04 -1.64
N TRP A 62 3.56 -16.57 -0.68
CA TRP A 62 3.66 -17.14 0.66
C TRP A 62 2.29 -17.21 1.38
N CYS A 63 1.37 -16.27 1.09
CA CYS A 63 0.04 -16.25 1.70
C CYS A 63 -0.82 -17.45 1.27
N GLU A 64 -0.56 -18.05 0.10
CA GLU A 64 -1.33 -19.20 -0.38
C GLU A 64 -1.13 -20.43 0.51
N SER A 65 0.09 -20.64 1.02
CA SER A 65 0.43 -21.76 1.92
C SER A 65 0.30 -21.40 3.41
N ASN A 66 0.12 -20.12 3.76
CA ASN A 66 0.05 -19.64 5.15
C ASN A 66 -1.26 -18.88 5.40
N GLN A 67 -2.38 -19.53 5.07
CA GLN A 67 -3.69 -18.87 4.99
C GLN A 67 -4.18 -18.36 6.36
N LEU A 68 -4.11 -19.19 7.41
CA LEU A 68 -4.56 -18.80 8.75
C LEU A 68 -3.76 -17.62 9.30
N GLU A 69 -2.44 -17.62 9.09
CA GLU A 69 -1.60 -16.51 9.53
C GLU A 69 -1.86 -15.24 8.69
N THR A 70 -2.15 -15.41 7.40
CA THR A 70 -2.59 -14.31 6.53
C THR A 70 -3.92 -13.73 7.01
N ILE A 71 -4.92 -14.55 7.36
CA ILE A 71 -6.20 -14.10 7.91
C ILE A 71 -6.01 -13.39 9.25
N ARG A 72 -5.16 -13.93 10.13
CA ARG A 72 -4.88 -13.29 11.41
C ARG A 72 -4.31 -11.88 11.23
N GLY A 73 -3.32 -11.71 10.35
CA GLY A 73 -2.68 -10.41 10.13
C GLY A 73 -3.46 -9.44 9.25
N ASN A 74 -4.18 -9.93 8.23
CA ASN A 74 -4.84 -9.06 7.25
C ASN A 74 -6.33 -8.84 7.53
N VAL A 75 -6.97 -9.70 8.32
CA VAL A 75 -8.41 -9.62 8.65
C VAL A 75 -8.60 -9.37 10.13
N LEU A 76 -8.16 -10.30 10.99
CA LEU A 76 -8.48 -10.21 12.42
C LEU A 76 -7.81 -8.99 13.08
N ALA A 77 -6.52 -8.77 12.81
CA ALA A 77 -5.77 -7.66 13.39
C ALA A 77 -6.40 -6.27 13.13
N PRO A 78 -6.68 -5.86 11.86
CA PRO A 78 -7.30 -4.56 11.63
C PRO A 78 -8.74 -4.47 12.17
N LEU A 79 -9.49 -5.57 12.26
CA LEU A 79 -10.84 -5.57 12.85
C LEU A 79 -10.80 -5.38 14.37
N MET A 80 -9.91 -6.08 15.08
CA MET A 80 -9.71 -5.92 16.52
C MET A 80 -9.30 -4.48 16.84
N LEU A 81 -8.37 -3.92 16.06
CA LEU A 81 -7.96 -2.53 16.22
C LEU A 81 -9.11 -1.55 15.95
N ALA A 82 -9.90 -1.79 14.90
CA ALA A 82 -11.07 -0.96 14.60
C ALA A 82 -12.10 -0.98 15.73
N GLU A 83 -12.36 -2.16 16.31
CA GLU A 83 -13.28 -2.32 17.44
C GLU A 83 -12.81 -1.51 18.66
N ALA A 84 -11.52 -1.60 19.01
CA ALA A 84 -10.93 -0.86 20.12
C ALA A 84 -10.99 0.67 19.88
N CYS A 85 -10.76 1.11 18.64
CA CYS A 85 -10.89 2.51 18.25
C CYS A 85 -12.35 3.00 18.37
N GLN A 86 -13.33 2.19 17.95
CA GLN A 86 -14.76 2.51 18.05
C GLN A 86 -15.20 2.75 19.49
N LYS A 87 -14.79 1.85 20.41
CA LYS A 87 -15.11 1.96 21.85
C LYS A 87 -14.65 3.30 22.46
N ARG A 88 -13.61 3.90 21.89
CA ARG A 88 -12.97 5.14 22.36
C ARG A 88 -13.30 6.37 21.49
N GLY A 89 -14.07 6.22 20.41
CA GLY A 89 -14.33 7.31 19.47
C GLY A 89 -13.08 7.79 18.71
N ILE A 90 -12.05 6.95 18.60
CA ILE A 90 -10.79 7.24 17.91
C ILE A 90 -11.00 7.01 16.42
N HIS A 91 -10.62 7.99 15.59
CA HIS A 91 -10.69 7.83 14.14
C HIS A 91 -9.52 6.96 13.64
N MET A 92 -9.83 5.91 12.90
CA MET A 92 -8.83 4.99 12.36
C MET A 92 -8.69 5.14 10.85
N THR A 93 -7.46 5.32 10.35
CA THR A 93 -7.15 5.15 8.94
C THR A 93 -6.41 3.83 8.73
N HIS A 94 -6.94 2.93 7.92
CA HIS A 94 -6.36 1.63 7.60
C HIS A 94 -5.72 1.61 6.21
N LEU A 95 -4.44 1.24 6.14
CA LEU A 95 -3.75 1.01 4.87
C LEU A 95 -4.19 -0.34 4.30
N ALA A 96 -5.04 -0.27 3.28
CA ALA A 96 -5.60 -1.39 2.55
C ALA A 96 -4.76 -1.74 1.31
N SER A 97 -5.36 -2.41 0.33
CA SER A 97 -4.68 -2.75 -0.92
C SER A 97 -5.61 -2.56 -2.11
N GLY A 98 -5.13 -1.87 -3.14
CA GLY A 98 -5.79 -1.84 -4.44
C GLY A 98 -5.48 -3.07 -5.30
N CYS A 99 -4.66 -4.00 -4.82
CA CYS A 99 -4.35 -5.26 -5.52
C CYS A 99 -5.46 -6.32 -5.34
N ILE A 100 -6.71 -5.88 -5.28
CA ILE A 100 -7.91 -6.71 -5.05
C ILE A 100 -8.77 -6.86 -6.31
N PHE A 101 -8.48 -6.06 -7.34
CA PHE A 101 -9.15 -6.09 -8.63
C PHE A 101 -8.35 -6.87 -9.67
N TYR A 102 -9.04 -7.65 -10.48
CA TYR A 102 -8.47 -8.54 -11.49
C TYR A 102 -9.22 -8.39 -12.80
N GLY A 103 -8.47 -8.31 -13.91
CA GLY A 103 -9.05 -8.12 -15.24
C GLY A 103 -9.48 -6.67 -15.49
N GLU A 104 -10.24 -6.50 -16.57
CA GLU A 104 -10.73 -5.20 -17.01
C GLU A 104 -11.77 -4.63 -16.04
N SER A 105 -11.70 -3.31 -15.84
CA SER A 105 -12.73 -2.61 -15.07
C SER A 105 -14.02 -2.54 -15.89
N PRO A 106 -15.20 -2.54 -15.23
CA PRO A 106 -16.46 -2.22 -15.89
C PRO A 106 -16.49 -0.81 -16.50
N ASP A 107 -15.61 0.09 -16.03
CA ASP A 107 -15.47 1.45 -16.52
C ASP A 107 -14.11 1.60 -17.23
N PRO A 108 -14.05 2.11 -18.48
CA PRO A 108 -12.80 2.35 -19.18
C PRO A 108 -11.80 3.24 -18.44
N ALA A 109 -12.26 4.13 -17.54
CA ALA A 109 -11.40 4.97 -16.72
C ALA A 109 -10.76 4.24 -15.52
N GLY A 110 -11.18 3.00 -15.22
CA GLY A 110 -10.65 2.16 -14.15
C GLY A 110 -11.65 1.88 -13.03
N TRP A 111 -11.24 1.07 -12.05
CA TRP A 111 -12.07 0.65 -10.93
C TRP A 111 -12.31 1.79 -9.93
N ARG A 112 -13.57 2.00 -9.55
CA ARG A 112 -14.01 3.00 -8.57
C ARG A 112 -13.99 2.45 -7.15
N GLU A 113 -14.04 3.33 -6.18
CA GLU A 113 -13.99 2.99 -4.75
C GLU A 113 -15.19 2.13 -4.29
N ASP A 114 -16.35 2.29 -4.93
CA ASP A 114 -17.60 1.60 -4.65
C ASP A 114 -17.80 0.30 -5.46
N ASP A 115 -16.91 0.00 -6.41
CA ASP A 115 -16.97 -1.24 -7.17
C ASP A 115 -16.67 -2.45 -6.26
N PHE A 116 -17.44 -3.53 -6.46
CA PHE A 116 -17.11 -4.81 -5.85
C PHE A 116 -15.82 -5.38 -6.43
N ALA A 117 -14.87 -5.71 -5.58
CA ALA A 117 -13.63 -6.36 -6.00
C ALA A 117 -13.82 -7.86 -6.29
N ASN A 118 -12.89 -8.43 -7.06
CA ASN A 118 -12.90 -9.82 -7.52
C ASN A 118 -11.56 -10.54 -7.22
N PRO A 119 -11.14 -10.65 -5.96
CA PRO A 119 -9.80 -11.13 -5.61
C PRO A 119 -9.59 -12.62 -5.86
N SER A 120 -8.49 -12.96 -6.54
CA SER A 120 -8.12 -14.37 -6.82
C SER A 120 -7.07 -14.94 -5.85
N ALA A 121 -6.04 -14.16 -5.50
CA ALA A 121 -4.98 -14.61 -4.59
C ALA A 121 -5.41 -14.51 -3.12
N MET A 122 -4.85 -15.37 -2.25
CA MET A 122 -5.17 -15.41 -0.83
C MET A 122 -4.89 -14.07 -0.14
N TYR A 123 -3.76 -13.42 -0.48
CA TYR A 123 -3.45 -12.07 -0.01
C TYR A 123 -4.58 -11.08 -0.35
N SER A 124 -4.98 -11.03 -1.62
CA SER A 124 -6.03 -10.13 -2.10
C SER A 124 -7.39 -10.43 -1.48
N ARG A 125 -7.73 -11.72 -1.33
CA ARG A 125 -8.96 -12.14 -0.65
C ARG A 125 -8.98 -11.66 0.80
N SER A 126 -7.88 -11.87 1.52
CA SER A 126 -7.78 -11.45 2.92
C SER A 126 -7.90 -9.93 3.09
N LYS A 127 -7.24 -9.13 2.24
CA LYS A 127 -7.35 -7.67 2.31
C LYS A 127 -8.78 -7.20 1.99
N TYR A 128 -9.42 -7.79 0.98
CA TYR A 128 -10.80 -7.44 0.64
C TYR A 128 -11.81 -7.86 1.71
N SER A 129 -11.60 -9.00 2.38
CA SER A 129 -12.45 -9.40 3.51
C SER A 129 -12.44 -8.39 4.65
N ALA A 130 -11.28 -7.80 4.96
CA ALA A 130 -11.20 -6.72 5.93
C ALA A 130 -11.90 -5.45 5.43
N ASP A 131 -11.67 -5.06 4.17
CA ASP A 131 -12.33 -3.90 3.54
C ASP A 131 -13.85 -3.97 3.67
N LEU A 132 -14.46 -5.13 3.37
CA LEU A 132 -15.91 -5.32 3.40
C LEU A 132 -16.52 -5.01 4.77
N VAL A 133 -15.84 -5.38 5.86
CA VAL A 133 -16.32 -5.13 7.22
C VAL A 133 -15.97 -3.71 7.65
N LEU A 134 -14.72 -3.29 7.47
CA LEU A 134 -14.25 -1.97 7.87
C LEU A 134 -15.01 -0.84 7.18
N ALA A 135 -15.45 -1.02 5.93
CA ALA A 135 -16.15 0.01 5.17
C ALA A 135 -17.53 0.35 5.74
N THR A 136 -18.09 -0.54 6.57
CA THR A 136 -19.37 -0.31 7.27
C THR A 136 -19.23 0.55 8.53
N LEU A 137 -18.00 0.80 8.97
CA LEU A 137 -17.69 1.51 10.19
C LEU A 137 -17.58 3.02 9.93
N ARG A 138 -18.42 3.83 10.58
CA ARG A 138 -18.46 5.32 10.46
C ARG A 138 -17.20 6.05 10.91
N ASN A 139 -16.23 5.30 11.39
CA ASN A 139 -15.09 5.74 12.19
C ASN A 139 -13.77 5.52 11.45
N VAL A 140 -13.86 4.94 10.25
CA VAL A 140 -12.75 4.30 9.56
C VAL A 140 -12.61 4.85 8.15
N ALA A 141 -11.41 5.28 7.81
CA ALA A 141 -10.97 5.49 6.44
C ALA A 141 -10.17 4.26 5.98
N ILE A 142 -10.46 3.76 4.79
CA ILE A 142 -9.75 2.64 4.15
C ILE A 142 -8.99 3.19 2.96
N VAL A 143 -7.66 3.09 2.98
CA VAL A 143 -6.79 3.67 1.96
C VAL A 143 -6.17 2.57 1.12
N ARG A 144 -6.70 2.36 -0.09
CA ARG A 144 -6.21 1.37 -1.06
C ARG A 144 -5.06 1.96 -1.86
N LEU A 145 -3.84 1.61 -1.48
CA LEU A 145 -2.62 1.88 -2.24
C LEU A 145 -2.26 0.72 -3.17
N ARG A 146 -1.41 0.98 -4.18
CA ARG A 146 -0.89 -0.06 -5.08
C ARG A 146 0.60 0.14 -5.31
N MET A 147 1.33 -0.99 -5.33
CA MET A 147 2.73 -1.07 -5.79
C MET A 147 3.61 0.10 -5.29
N PRO A 148 3.87 0.21 -3.97
CA PRO A 148 4.49 1.40 -3.40
C PRO A 148 5.88 1.68 -3.99
N ILE A 149 6.12 2.94 -4.34
CA ILE A 149 7.35 3.48 -4.92
C ILE A 149 7.94 4.52 -3.98
N ASP A 150 9.25 4.47 -3.76
CA ASP A 150 9.95 5.34 -2.81
C ASP A 150 11.35 5.72 -3.30
N GLY A 151 11.83 6.88 -2.87
CA GLY A 151 13.16 7.40 -3.19
C GLY A 151 14.27 6.72 -2.40
N LYS A 152 13.95 5.75 -1.53
CA LYS A 152 14.95 4.95 -0.80
C LYS A 152 14.95 3.50 -1.29
N PRO A 153 16.13 2.91 -1.59
CA PRO A 153 16.24 1.48 -1.87
C PRO A 153 15.69 0.63 -0.72
N GLY A 154 14.98 -0.44 -1.07
CA GLY A 154 14.43 -1.33 -0.07
C GLY A 154 13.65 -2.50 -0.66
N PRO A 155 13.58 -3.64 0.04
CA PRO A 155 13.02 -4.88 -0.49
C PRO A 155 11.50 -4.81 -0.79
N ARG A 156 10.80 -3.79 -0.28
CA ARG A 156 9.37 -3.56 -0.53
C ARG A 156 9.09 -2.47 -1.57
N ASN A 157 10.11 -1.72 -1.98
CA ASN A 157 10.00 -0.67 -3.00
C ASN A 157 9.96 -1.31 -4.40
N LEU A 158 8.96 -0.93 -5.21
CA LEU A 158 8.80 -1.46 -6.56
C LEU A 158 10.05 -1.27 -7.44
N ILE A 159 10.71 -0.10 -7.37
CA ILE A 159 11.94 0.19 -8.13
C ILE A 159 12.98 -0.90 -7.85
N THR A 160 13.23 -1.14 -6.56
CA THR A 160 14.24 -2.11 -6.12
C THR A 160 13.85 -3.52 -6.58
N LYS A 161 12.59 -3.90 -6.44
CA LYS A 161 12.14 -5.24 -6.85
C LYS A 161 12.32 -5.49 -8.34
N LEU A 162 11.85 -4.56 -9.19
CA LEU A 162 11.93 -4.71 -10.64
C LEU A 162 13.39 -4.70 -11.10
N ALA A 163 14.23 -3.82 -10.55
CA ALA A 163 15.66 -3.79 -10.85
C ALA A 163 16.40 -5.09 -10.49
N HIS A 164 15.88 -5.92 -9.59
CA HIS A 164 16.48 -7.22 -9.25
C HIS A 164 15.86 -8.39 -10.02
N TYR A 165 14.73 -8.20 -10.70
CA TYR A 165 14.09 -9.27 -11.45
C TYR A 165 14.71 -9.40 -12.84
N PRO A 166 15.20 -10.60 -13.21
CA PRO A 166 15.76 -10.82 -14.55
C PRO A 166 14.67 -10.74 -15.63
N LYS A 167 13.45 -11.16 -15.28
CA LYS A 167 12.27 -11.17 -16.16
C LYS A 167 11.16 -10.30 -15.58
N ILE A 168 10.60 -9.42 -16.38
CA ILE A 168 9.55 -8.47 -15.98
C ILE A 168 8.40 -8.52 -16.99
N VAL A 169 7.16 -8.45 -16.48
CA VAL A 169 5.98 -8.27 -17.33
C VAL A 169 5.76 -6.79 -17.60
N ASP A 170 5.57 -6.39 -18.85
CA ASP A 170 5.18 -5.01 -19.17
C ASP A 170 3.66 -4.82 -19.08
N VAL A 171 3.21 -4.29 -17.94
CA VAL A 171 1.79 -4.06 -17.65
C VAL A 171 1.59 -2.65 -17.14
N GLU A 172 0.47 -2.06 -17.55
CA GLU A 172 0.03 -0.75 -17.11
C GLU A 172 -0.73 -0.85 -15.80
N ASN A 173 -0.38 0.01 -14.84
CA ASN A 173 -0.92 -0.03 -13.49
C ASN A 173 -1.06 1.37 -12.90
N SER A 174 -2.07 1.55 -12.06
CA SER A 174 -2.03 2.62 -11.05
C SER A 174 -1.04 2.25 -9.95
N VAL A 175 -0.21 3.22 -9.55
CA VAL A 175 0.84 3.03 -8.54
C VAL A 175 0.78 4.15 -7.50
N THR A 176 1.44 3.93 -6.36
CA THR A 176 1.45 4.87 -5.25
C THR A 176 2.87 5.27 -4.90
N VAL A 177 3.20 6.56 -5.06
CA VAL A 177 4.43 7.17 -4.56
C VAL A 177 4.27 7.45 -3.07
N VAL A 178 5.15 6.87 -2.24
CA VAL A 178 5.00 6.83 -0.78
C VAL A 178 5.00 8.22 -0.14
N PRO A 179 5.86 9.18 -0.52
CA PRO A 179 5.75 10.56 -0.03
C PRO A 179 4.36 11.18 -0.25
N ASP A 180 3.74 10.95 -1.41
CA ASP A 180 2.42 11.49 -1.74
C ASP A 180 1.32 10.80 -0.92
N LEU A 181 1.43 9.48 -0.75
CA LEU A 181 0.56 8.71 0.13
C LEU A 181 0.60 9.25 1.56
N ILE A 182 1.78 9.54 2.10
CA ILE A 182 1.94 10.04 3.47
C ILE A 182 1.20 11.38 3.62
N ASN A 183 1.36 12.28 2.66
CA ASN A 183 0.68 13.56 2.64
C ASN A 183 -0.85 13.41 2.53
N ALA A 184 -1.32 12.58 1.60
CA ALA A 184 -2.75 12.35 1.38
C ALA A 184 -3.43 11.72 2.60
N VAL A 185 -2.80 10.72 3.21
CA VAL A 185 -3.30 10.06 4.42
C VAL A 185 -3.37 11.04 5.59
N ARG A 186 -2.37 11.93 5.75
CA ARG A 186 -2.43 12.95 6.80
C ARG A 186 -3.66 13.83 6.62
N GLN A 187 -3.86 14.38 5.43
CA GLN A 187 -5.02 15.23 5.15
C GLN A 187 -6.36 14.50 5.33
N LEU A 188 -6.42 13.22 4.94
CA LEU A 188 -7.61 12.40 5.10
C LEU A 188 -7.95 12.17 6.58
N MET A 189 -6.94 11.89 7.41
CA MET A 189 -7.10 11.72 8.85
C MET A 189 -7.63 13.01 9.51
N GLU A 190 -7.06 14.17 9.18
CA GLU A 190 -7.51 15.47 9.71
C GLU A 190 -8.95 15.79 9.34
N LYS A 191 -9.38 15.38 8.14
CA LYS A 191 -10.76 15.51 7.68
C LYS A 191 -11.70 14.42 8.21
N ARG A 192 -11.18 13.46 8.99
CA ARG A 192 -11.91 12.30 9.52
C ARG A 192 -12.69 11.55 8.43
N GLY A 193 -12.06 11.36 7.26
CA GLY A 193 -12.69 10.76 6.09
C GLY A 193 -13.23 9.35 6.37
N GLN A 194 -14.38 9.00 5.80
CA GLN A 194 -15.08 7.75 6.10
C GLN A 194 -15.26 6.89 4.84
N GLY A 195 -15.08 5.58 5.00
CA GLY A 195 -15.22 4.62 3.92
C GLY A 195 -13.95 4.44 3.11
N VAL A 196 -14.10 4.05 1.84
CA VAL A 196 -13.01 3.64 0.97
C VAL A 196 -12.46 4.80 0.17
N PHE A 197 -11.14 4.88 0.05
CA PHE A 197 -10.37 5.85 -0.75
C PHE A 197 -9.28 5.12 -1.53
N HIS A 198 -9.19 5.35 -2.84
CA HIS A 198 -8.04 4.92 -3.63
C HIS A 198 -6.93 5.96 -3.47
N ALA A 199 -5.73 5.55 -3.06
CA ALA A 199 -4.58 6.45 -2.91
C ALA A 199 -3.47 6.07 -3.90
N VAL A 200 -3.74 6.36 -5.16
CA VAL A 200 -2.81 6.19 -6.28
C VAL A 200 -2.56 7.54 -6.94
N ASN A 201 -1.37 7.72 -7.50
CA ASN A 201 -1.02 8.90 -8.27
C ASN A 201 -1.88 9.01 -9.55
N ASP A 202 -2.15 10.23 -9.98
CA ASP A 202 -3.00 10.50 -11.14
C ASP A 202 -2.31 10.04 -12.43
N GLY A 203 -3.01 9.25 -13.23
CA GLY A 203 -2.46 8.55 -14.41
C GLY A 203 -1.99 7.13 -14.14
N THR A 204 -1.28 6.57 -15.11
CA THR A 204 -0.83 5.17 -15.12
C THR A 204 0.67 5.08 -15.35
N MET A 205 1.25 3.95 -14.98
CA MET A 205 2.66 3.67 -15.19
C MET A 205 2.83 2.25 -15.74
N ARG A 206 3.61 2.10 -16.80
CA ARG A 206 4.09 0.79 -17.24
C ARG A 206 5.43 0.46 -16.59
N HIS A 207 5.66 -0.84 -16.35
CA HIS A 207 6.96 -1.28 -15.83
C HIS A 207 8.12 -0.90 -16.78
N ARG A 208 7.91 -0.90 -18.10
CA ARG A 208 8.93 -0.45 -19.05
C ARG A 208 9.35 1.01 -18.86
N ASP A 209 8.42 1.89 -18.52
CA ASP A 209 8.71 3.32 -18.34
C ASP A 209 9.52 3.53 -17.06
N LEU A 210 9.16 2.80 -16.00
CA LEU A 210 9.90 2.81 -14.75
C LEU A 210 11.34 2.29 -14.93
N MET A 211 11.53 1.22 -15.69
CA MET A 211 12.86 0.67 -15.97
C MET A 211 13.67 1.51 -16.95
N ALA A 212 13.02 2.26 -17.84
CA ALA A 212 13.69 3.27 -18.66
C ALA A 212 14.27 4.40 -17.78
N LEU A 213 13.49 4.92 -16.82
CA LEU A 213 13.98 5.90 -15.85
C LEU A 213 15.11 5.35 -14.97
N TYR A 214 15.01 4.09 -14.55
CA TYR A 214 16.08 3.44 -13.78
C TYR A 214 17.38 3.36 -14.57
N LYS A 215 17.32 3.00 -15.86
CA LYS A 215 18.50 3.00 -16.75
C LYS A 215 19.08 4.40 -16.94
N GLU A 216 18.21 5.39 -17.13
CA GLU A 216 18.61 6.79 -17.31
C GLU A 216 19.36 7.34 -16.08
N LEU A 217 18.83 7.10 -14.88
CA LEU A 217 19.25 7.82 -13.67
C LEU A 217 20.12 7.01 -12.70
N VAL A 218 20.01 5.68 -12.71
CA VAL A 218 20.62 4.80 -11.71
C VAL A 218 21.72 3.91 -12.30
N ASP A 219 21.41 3.19 -13.37
CA ASP A 219 22.32 2.19 -13.96
C ASP A 219 22.12 2.05 -15.48
N PRO A 220 22.92 2.76 -16.32
CA PRO A 220 22.84 2.70 -17.78
C PRO A 220 23.03 1.30 -18.38
N GLU A 221 23.74 0.43 -17.68
CA GLU A 221 24.00 -0.95 -18.12
C GLU A 221 22.93 -1.94 -17.67
N HIS A 222 21.90 -1.47 -16.96
CA HIS A 222 20.83 -2.35 -16.49
C HIS A 222 20.09 -3.04 -17.65
N ARG A 223 19.79 -4.33 -17.50
CA ARG A 223 19.07 -5.17 -18.47
C ARG A 223 18.05 -6.05 -17.75
N ASN A 224 16.87 -6.16 -18.35
CA ASN A 224 15.84 -7.13 -18.00
C ASN A 224 15.28 -7.72 -19.29
N GLU A 225 14.73 -8.92 -19.19
CA GLU A 225 13.97 -9.58 -20.24
C GLU A 225 12.47 -9.27 -20.04
N TRP A 226 11.77 -8.92 -21.12
CA TRP A 226 10.33 -8.68 -21.11
C TRP A 226 9.57 -9.96 -21.43
N ILE A 227 8.60 -10.30 -20.58
CA ILE A 227 7.74 -11.48 -20.75
C ILE A 227 6.26 -11.09 -20.65
N SER A 228 5.37 -11.94 -21.16
CA SER A 228 3.91 -11.81 -21.00
C SER A 228 3.42 -12.27 -19.62
N THR A 229 2.18 -11.90 -19.28
CA THR A 229 1.53 -12.37 -18.04
C THR A 229 1.33 -13.88 -18.02
N ASP A 230 1.04 -14.49 -19.18
CA ASP A 230 0.87 -15.94 -19.30
C ASP A 230 2.19 -16.69 -19.12
N GLU A 231 3.29 -16.12 -19.64
CA GLU A 231 4.65 -16.61 -19.38
C GLU A 231 5.01 -16.55 -17.90
N LEU A 232 4.58 -15.54 -17.16
CA LEU A 232 4.85 -15.44 -15.72
C LEU A 232 4.27 -16.62 -14.93
N VAL A 233 3.05 -17.05 -15.27
CA VAL A 233 2.39 -18.18 -14.60
C VAL A 233 2.94 -19.51 -15.11
N SER A 234 3.03 -19.68 -16.43
CA SER A 234 3.50 -20.93 -17.05
C SER A 234 4.96 -21.25 -16.72
N GLN A 235 5.82 -20.24 -16.51
CA GLN A 235 7.21 -20.43 -16.06
C GLN A 235 7.33 -20.58 -14.53
N GLY A 236 6.22 -20.62 -13.78
CA GLY A 236 6.21 -20.81 -12.32
C GLY A 236 6.75 -19.61 -11.52
N LEU A 237 6.88 -18.45 -12.14
CA LEU A 237 7.36 -17.21 -11.50
C LEU A 237 6.28 -16.56 -10.62
N ALA A 238 5.02 -16.98 -10.77
CA ALA A 238 3.92 -16.69 -9.86
C ALA A 238 2.97 -17.89 -9.76
N VAL A 239 2.48 -18.18 -8.54
CA VAL A 239 1.52 -19.28 -8.30
C VAL A 239 0.14 -18.97 -8.89
N LYS A 240 -0.23 -17.68 -8.92
CA LYS A 240 -1.47 -17.16 -9.51
C LYS A 240 -1.17 -15.87 -10.26
N GLY A 241 -2.11 -15.47 -11.12
CA GLY A 241 -2.08 -14.15 -11.76
C GLY A 241 -1.91 -13.03 -10.74
N ARG A 242 -1.16 -12.00 -11.13
CA ARG A 242 -1.02 -10.76 -10.36
C ARG A 242 -2.18 -9.83 -10.68
N SER A 243 -2.60 -9.00 -9.72
CA SER A 243 -3.55 -7.92 -9.97
C SER A 243 -2.86 -6.86 -10.83
N ASN A 244 -3.36 -6.68 -12.05
CA ASN A 244 -3.02 -5.58 -12.94
C ASN A 244 -4.30 -4.79 -13.17
N CYS A 245 -4.35 -3.54 -12.68
CA CYS A 245 -5.55 -2.72 -12.79
C CYS A 245 -5.22 -1.22 -12.72
N ILE A 246 -6.17 -0.44 -13.22
CA ILE A 246 -6.22 1.02 -13.12
C ILE A 246 -7.30 1.35 -12.10
N LEU A 247 -7.00 2.25 -11.17
CA LEU A 247 -7.93 2.74 -10.16
C LEU A 247 -8.28 4.20 -10.44
N GLN A 248 -9.56 4.53 -10.34
CA GLN A 248 -10.00 5.91 -10.23
C GLN A 248 -9.77 6.41 -8.80
N ASN A 249 -9.41 7.68 -8.64
CA ASN A 249 -9.18 8.32 -7.34
C ASN A 249 -10.15 9.50 -7.18
N ASN A 250 -11.43 9.19 -7.06
CA ASN A 250 -12.50 10.17 -7.07
C ASN A 250 -12.72 10.74 -5.66
N ARG A 251 -12.72 9.87 -4.64
CA ARG A 251 -13.11 10.27 -3.28
C ARG A 251 -12.07 11.13 -2.55
N LEU A 252 -10.77 10.98 -2.84
CA LEU A 252 -9.78 11.93 -2.30
C LEU A 252 -9.98 13.32 -2.94
N LYS A 253 -10.23 13.37 -4.26
CA LYS A 253 -10.48 14.62 -4.99
C LYS A 253 -11.72 15.36 -4.46
N GLU A 254 -12.79 14.64 -4.12
CA GLU A 254 -13.99 15.21 -3.47
C GLU A 254 -13.69 15.91 -2.14
N LEU A 255 -12.66 15.46 -1.41
CA LEU A 255 -12.20 16.08 -0.16
C LEU A 255 -11.16 17.19 -0.37
N GLY A 256 -10.82 17.50 -1.62
CA GLY A 256 -9.74 18.42 -2.00
C GLY A 256 -8.35 17.87 -1.73
N ILE A 257 -8.20 16.55 -1.66
CA ILE A 257 -6.90 15.87 -1.47
C ILE A 257 -6.44 15.35 -2.83
N GLU A 258 -5.34 15.89 -3.34
CA GLU A 258 -4.80 15.52 -4.64
C GLU A 258 -3.58 14.60 -4.50
N MET A 259 -3.56 13.54 -5.30
CA MET A 259 -2.36 12.75 -5.58
C MET A 259 -1.72 13.31 -6.85
N ARG A 260 -0.42 13.60 -6.82
CA ARG A 260 0.26 14.25 -7.95
C ARG A 260 0.23 13.38 -9.21
N PRO A 261 0.32 13.97 -10.41
CA PRO A 261 0.51 13.22 -11.65
C PRO A 261 1.71 12.28 -11.56
N ILE A 262 1.52 11.02 -11.94
CA ILE A 262 2.51 9.97 -11.71
C ILE A 262 3.85 10.26 -12.38
N HIS A 263 3.87 10.85 -13.58
CA HIS A 263 5.12 11.15 -14.29
C HIS A 263 6.00 12.16 -13.54
N VAL A 264 5.40 13.14 -12.85
CA VAL A 264 6.12 14.13 -12.02
C VAL A 264 6.65 13.45 -10.76
N ALA A 265 5.75 12.82 -10.01
CA ALA A 265 6.09 12.20 -8.74
C ALA A 265 7.11 11.07 -8.91
N LEU A 266 7.02 10.31 -10.00
CA LEU A 266 7.92 9.19 -10.28
C LEU A 266 9.33 9.65 -10.63
N ARG A 267 9.47 10.71 -11.44
CA ARG A 267 10.79 11.25 -11.81
C ARG A 267 11.54 11.75 -10.58
N GLU A 268 10.90 12.60 -9.77
CA GLU A 268 11.50 13.08 -8.51
C GLU A 268 11.87 11.93 -7.55
N CYS A 269 11.00 10.92 -7.48
CA CYS A 269 11.23 9.74 -6.66
C CYS A 269 12.44 8.93 -7.16
N MET A 270 12.59 8.75 -8.48
CA MET A 270 13.74 8.07 -9.08
C MET A 270 15.05 8.85 -8.92
N GLU A 271 15.02 10.18 -9.00
CA GLU A 271 16.19 11.03 -8.74
C GLU A 271 16.72 10.83 -7.31
N ARG A 272 15.82 10.90 -6.31
CA ARG A 272 16.16 10.60 -4.91
C ARG A 272 16.67 9.17 -4.73
N TYR A 273 16.06 8.21 -5.44
CA TYR A 273 16.52 6.82 -5.45
C TYR A 273 17.95 6.70 -5.97
N ALA A 274 18.26 7.35 -7.08
CA ALA A 274 19.60 7.36 -7.67
C ALA A 274 20.64 7.96 -6.71
N GLU A 275 20.31 9.07 -6.05
CA GLU A 275 21.16 9.69 -5.02
C GLU A 275 21.42 8.73 -3.86
N ALA A 276 20.36 8.11 -3.33
CA ALA A 276 20.49 7.16 -2.22
C ALA A 276 21.35 5.93 -2.58
N VAL A 277 21.25 5.42 -3.81
CA VAL A 277 22.10 4.33 -4.31
C VAL A 277 23.56 4.78 -4.42
N LYS A 278 23.83 6.00 -4.91
CA LYS A 278 25.20 6.54 -5.02
C LYS A 278 25.86 6.67 -3.65
N VAL A 279 25.15 7.25 -2.68
CA VAL A 279 25.65 7.38 -1.30
C VAL A 279 25.95 6.03 -0.67
N SER A 280 25.15 5.00 -0.96
CA SER A 280 25.34 3.64 -0.40
C SER A 280 26.53 2.89 -1.00
N LYS A 281 27.08 3.36 -2.13
CA LYS A 281 28.25 2.77 -2.81
C LYS A 281 29.57 3.48 -2.47
N MET A 282 29.50 4.63 -1.79
CA MET A 282 30.67 5.36 -1.27
C MET A 282 31.05 4.85 0.12
#